data_AF-A0A7K4DQQ5-F1
#
_entry.id   AF-A0A7K4DQQ5-F1
#
_cell.length_a   1.000
_cell.length_b   1.000
_cell.length_c   1.000
_cell.angle_alpha   90.00
_cell.angle_beta   90.00
_cell.angle_gamma   90.00
#
_symmetry.space_group_name_H-M   'P 1'
#
loop_
_entity.id
_entity.type
_entity.pdbx_description
1 polymer ?
#
loop_
_entity_poly.entity_id
_entity_poly.type
_entity_poly.pdbx_seq_one_letter_code
_entity_poly.pdbx_strand_id
1 'polypeptide(L)'
;MELTPREVEELQEKLLIVHRFISQEKRFKNFYYQGIDVKENIHSDQGMVYKLMELDDAEELLKNCIMELEEMKGDGKSFNPSEFHEFLINHDWSFLYKKYGMKTSEDVGKLDLESLLELL
;
A
#
# COMPACT_ATOMS: atom_id res chain seq x y z
N MET A 1 -2.12 -8.32 -19.00
CA MET A 1 -2.35 -9.74 -18.68
C MET A 1 -3.69 -9.82 -17.96
N GLU A 2 -4.55 -10.80 -18.22
CA GLU A 2 -5.79 -10.93 -17.43
C GLU A 2 -5.46 -11.61 -16.10
N LEU A 3 -5.61 -10.88 -14.99
CA LEU A 3 -5.42 -11.41 -13.65
C LEU A 3 -6.62 -12.29 -13.27
N THR A 4 -6.35 -13.41 -12.61
CA THR A 4 -7.42 -14.20 -11.99
C THR A 4 -8.02 -13.43 -10.79
N PRO A 5 -9.28 -13.71 -10.40
CA PRO A 5 -9.89 -13.05 -9.24
C PRO A 5 -9.05 -13.14 -7.96
N ARG A 6 -8.35 -14.27 -7.78
CA ARG A 6 -7.47 -14.49 -6.63
C ARG A 6 -6.22 -13.61 -6.69
N GLU A 7 -5.62 -13.45 -7.87
CA GLU A 7 -4.44 -12.58 -8.05
C GLU A 7 -4.82 -11.10 -7.88
N VAL A 8 -6.00 -10.69 -8.35
CA VAL A 8 -6.55 -9.34 -8.09
C VAL A 8 -6.69 -9.08 -6.60
N GLU A 9 -7.26 -10.04 -5.86
CA GLU A 9 -7.44 -9.93 -4.41
C GLU A 9 -6.10 -9.86 -3.67
N GLU A 10 -5.16 -10.78 -3.95
CA GLU A 10 -3.82 -10.78 -3.34
C GLU A 10 -3.06 -9.48 -3.61
N LEU A 11 -3.15 -8.97 -4.85
CA LEU A 11 -2.50 -7.72 -5.22
C LEU A 11 -3.08 -6.52 -4.48
N GLN A 12 -4.41 -6.44 -4.41
CA GLN A 12 -5.09 -5.36 -3.71
C GLN A 12 -4.74 -5.34 -2.22
N GLU A 13 -4.68 -6.51 -1.57
CA GLU A 13 -4.29 -6.62 -0.17
C GLU A 13 -2.84 -6.18 0.06
N LYS A 14 -1.90 -6.56 -0.81
CA LYS A 14 -0.51 -6.10 -0.74
C LYS A 14 -0.44 -4.58 -0.87
N LEU A 15 -1.15 -4.00 -1.83
CA LEU A 15 -1.21 -2.55 -2.03
C LEU A 15 -1.84 -1.82 -0.85
N LEU A 16 -2.86 -2.39 -0.21
CA LEU A 16 -3.47 -1.86 1.01
C LEU A 16 -2.46 -1.75 2.15
N ILE A 17 -1.65 -2.79 2.34
CA ILE A 17 -0.61 -2.79 3.37
C ILE A 17 0.44 -1.70 3.08
N VAL A 18 0.91 -1.61 1.83
CA VAL A 18 1.89 -0.60 1.42
C VAL A 18 1.34 0.81 1.58
N HIS A 19 0.13 1.08 1.08
CA HIS A 19 -0.55 2.38 1.22
C HIS A 19 -0.66 2.79 2.70
N ARG A 20 -1.06 1.86 3.57
CA ARG A 20 -1.15 2.14 5.01
C ARG A 20 0.20 2.47 5.62
N PHE A 21 1.23 1.70 5.29
CA PHE A 21 2.59 1.94 5.77
C PHE A 21 3.10 3.31 5.35
N ILE A 22 3.03 3.65 4.05
CA ILE A 22 3.49 4.95 3.53
C ILE A 22 2.72 6.10 4.18
N SER A 23 1.39 6.00 4.31
CA SER A 23 0.59 7.05 4.96
C SER A 23 0.97 7.23 6.42
N GLN A 24 1.32 6.15 7.12
CA GLN A 24 1.80 6.23 8.51
C GLN A 24 3.18 6.87 8.61
N GLU A 25 4.14 6.47 7.76
CA GLU A 25 5.49 7.04 7.74
C GLU A 25 5.46 8.53 7.37
N LYS A 26 4.71 8.92 6.32
CA LYS A 26 4.53 10.32 5.93
C LYS A 26 3.89 11.15 7.05
N ARG A 27 2.87 10.63 7.74
CA ARG A 27 2.25 11.31 8.90
C ARG A 27 3.21 11.43 10.08
N PHE A 28 3.96 10.37 10.38
CA PHE A 28 4.96 10.35 11.44
C PHE A 28 6.03 11.41 11.16
N LYS A 29 6.59 11.43 9.95
CA LYS A 29 7.56 12.42 9.49
C LYS A 29 7.01 13.84 9.56
N ASN A 30 5.80 14.05 9.05
CA ASN A 30 5.14 15.36 9.11
C ASN A 30 4.85 15.82 10.54
N PHE A 31 4.68 14.92 11.51
CA PHE A 31 4.43 15.30 12.89
C PHE A 31 5.72 15.58 13.67
N TYR A 32 6.73 14.71 13.53
CA TYR A 32 7.95 14.75 14.37
C TYR A 32 9.12 15.51 13.74
N TYR A 33 9.18 15.63 12.42
CA TYR A 33 10.30 16.24 11.70
C TYR A 33 9.93 17.57 11.02
N GLN A 34 8.85 18.22 11.49
CA GLN A 34 8.48 19.55 11.01
C GLN A 34 9.64 20.54 11.17
N GLY A 35 10.16 21.03 10.04
CA GLY A 35 11.28 21.98 10.02
C GLY A 35 12.68 21.36 10.19
N ILE A 36 12.80 20.03 10.18
CA ILE A 36 14.08 19.31 10.29
C ILE A 36 14.25 18.37 9.09
N ASP A 37 15.30 18.56 8.31
CA ASP A 37 15.64 17.67 7.20
C ASP A 37 16.34 16.41 7.74
N VAL A 38 15.55 15.42 8.14
CA VAL A 38 16.04 14.11 8.58
C VAL A 38 16.13 13.19 7.36
N LYS A 39 17.37 12.85 6.97
CA LYS A 39 17.64 11.75 6.05
C LYS A 39 17.47 10.44 6.80
N GLU A 40 16.42 9.71 6.48
CA GLU A 40 16.22 8.36 6.99
C GLU A 40 17.32 7.44 6.42
N ASN A 41 17.97 6.67 7.30
CA ASN A 41 18.85 5.58 6.89
C ASN A 41 17.98 4.41 6.44
N ILE A 42 17.37 4.56 5.27
CA ILE A 42 16.71 3.48 4.58
C ILE A 42 17.81 2.54 4.09
N HIS A 43 17.87 1.34 4.65
CA HIS A 43 18.82 0.34 4.20
C HIS A 43 18.45 -0.05 2.75
N SER A 44 19.44 -0.01 1.85
CA SER A 44 19.30 -0.22 0.40
C SER A 44 18.61 -1.52 -0.02
N ASP A 45 18.49 -2.47 0.90
CA ASP A 45 17.97 -3.81 0.65
C ASP A 45 16.45 -3.90 0.82
N GLN A 46 15.77 -2.80 1.12
CA GLN A 46 14.34 -2.83 1.48
C GLN A 46 13.34 -2.67 0.31
N GLY A 47 13.81 -2.78 -0.94
CA GLY A 47 12.95 -3.08 -2.09
C GLY A 47 12.05 -1.92 -2.59
N MET A 48 10.94 -2.28 -3.24
CA MET A 48 10.06 -1.36 -3.97
C MET A 48 9.26 -0.40 -3.06
N VAL A 49 8.96 -0.79 -1.82
CA VAL A 49 8.20 0.03 -0.86
C VAL A 49 8.88 1.37 -0.61
N TYR A 50 10.21 1.38 -0.50
CA TYR A 50 10.96 2.59 -0.22
C TYR A 50 11.09 3.48 -1.45
N LYS A 51 11.19 2.90 -2.65
CA LYS A 51 11.09 3.67 -3.90
C LYS A 51 9.73 4.37 -4.00
N LEU A 52 8.65 3.71 -3.58
CA LEU A 52 7.34 4.34 -3.50
C LEU A 52 7.32 5.45 -2.44
N MET A 53 7.95 5.28 -1.27
CA MET A 53 8.01 6.35 -0.26
C MET A 53 8.67 7.64 -0.73
N GLU A 54 9.65 7.54 -1.65
CA GLU A 54 10.33 8.70 -2.24
C GLU A 54 9.45 9.50 -3.22
N LEU A 55 8.34 8.91 -3.70
CA LEU A 55 7.41 9.62 -4.57
C LEU A 55 6.45 10.48 -3.75
N ASP A 56 6.37 11.76 -4.12
CA ASP A 56 5.49 12.74 -3.48
C ASP A 56 4.01 12.28 -3.56
N ASP A 57 3.62 11.72 -4.70
CA ASP A 57 2.27 11.29 -5.07
C ASP A 57 1.97 9.81 -4.78
N ALA A 58 2.85 9.07 -4.09
CA ALA A 58 2.67 7.64 -3.85
C ALA A 58 1.33 7.25 -3.19
N GLU A 59 0.83 8.06 -2.25
CA GLU A 59 -0.45 7.76 -1.61
C GLU A 59 -1.62 7.83 -2.61
N GLU A 60 -1.58 8.80 -3.52
CA GLU A 60 -2.60 8.96 -4.56
C GLU A 60 -2.49 7.87 -5.63
N LEU A 61 -1.26 7.54 -6.07
CA LEU A 61 -1.00 6.44 -6.99
C LEU A 61 -1.53 5.11 -6.43
N LEU A 62 -1.14 4.76 -5.20
CA LEU A 62 -1.56 3.52 -4.58
C LEU A 62 -3.07 3.45 -4.37
N LYS A 63 -3.69 4.57 -3.98
CA LYS A 63 -5.15 4.67 -3.86
C LYS A 63 -5.82 4.35 -5.19
N ASN A 64 -5.37 4.95 -6.29
CA ASN A 64 -5.96 4.72 -7.61
C ASN A 64 -5.82 3.26 -8.02
N CYS A 65 -4.64 2.65 -7.86
CA CYS A 65 -4.45 1.23 -8.16
C CYS A 65 -5.36 0.30 -7.33
N ILE A 66 -5.54 0.59 -6.03
CA ILE A 66 -6.44 -0.21 -5.17
C ILE A 66 -7.90 -0.10 -5.65
N MET A 67 -8.32 1.09 -6.08
CA MET A 67 -9.67 1.34 -6.60
C MET A 67 -9.89 0.61 -7.94
N GLU A 68 -8.94 0.68 -8.86
CA GLU A 68 -8.99 -0.05 -10.14
C GLU A 68 -9.10 -1.56 -9.92
N LEU A 69 -8.32 -2.11 -8.98
CA LEU A 69 -8.41 -3.54 -8.65
C LEU A 69 -9.73 -3.93 -8.01
N GLU A 70 -10.39 -3.04 -7.27
CA GLU A 70 -11.75 -3.32 -6.78
C GLU A 70 -12.75 -3.38 -7.92
N GLU A 71 -12.66 -2.45 -8.88
CA GLU A 71 -13.54 -2.43 -10.05
C GLU A 71 -13.40 -3.71 -10.89
N MET A 72 -12.17 -4.24 -10.99
CA MET A 72 -11.87 -5.50 -11.69
C MET A 72 -12.54 -6.74 -11.06
N LYS A 73 -12.95 -6.70 -9.79
CA LYS A 73 -13.66 -7.83 -9.16
C LYS A 73 -15.08 -8.03 -9.69
N GLY A 74 -15.63 -7.04 -10.40
CA GLY A 74 -16.90 -7.15 -11.12
C GLY A 74 -18.13 -6.97 -10.24
N ASP A 75 -17.96 -6.54 -8.99
CA ASP A 75 -19.00 -6.29 -7.98
C ASP A 75 -19.90 -5.09 -8.32
N GLY A 76 -19.53 -4.29 -9.35
CA GLY A 76 -20.19 -3.04 -9.69
C GLY A 76 -19.93 -1.90 -8.71
N LYS A 77 -18.97 -2.05 -7.79
CA LYS A 77 -18.53 -1.01 -6.86
C LYS A 77 -17.33 -0.27 -7.44
N SER A 78 -17.54 0.96 -7.93
CA SER A 78 -16.47 1.94 -8.05
C SER A 78 -16.43 2.74 -6.75
N PHE A 79 -15.29 2.83 -6.08
CA PHE A 79 -15.20 3.68 -4.90
C PHE A 79 -15.24 5.16 -5.30
N ASN A 80 -16.09 5.96 -4.67
CA ASN A 80 -15.81 7.38 -4.54
C ASN A 80 -14.76 7.60 -3.42
N PRO A 81 -14.08 8.77 -3.36
CA PRO A 81 -13.04 9.03 -2.36
C PRO A 81 -13.46 8.81 -0.91
N SER A 82 -14.74 9.03 -0.58
CA SER A 82 -15.28 8.83 0.77
C SER A 82 -15.46 7.34 1.09
N GLU A 83 -15.96 6.56 0.11
CA GLU A 83 -16.12 5.11 0.24
C GLU A 83 -14.76 4.41 0.37
N PHE A 84 -13.72 4.92 -0.29
CA PHE A 84 -12.36 4.41 -0.10
C PHE A 84 -11.88 4.56 1.36
N HIS A 85 -12.23 5.68 2.02
CA HIS A 85 -11.87 5.87 3.42
C HIS A 85 -12.60 4.86 4.34
N GLU A 86 -13.90 4.63 4.10
CA GLU A 86 -14.66 3.63 4.82
C GLU A 86 -14.13 2.21 4.57
N PHE A 87 -13.75 1.91 3.33
CA PHE A 87 -13.12 0.64 2.95
C PHE A 87 -11.84 0.39 3.74
N LEU A 88 -10.97 1.40 3.90
CA LEU A 88 -9.75 1.30 4.71
C LEU A 88 -10.04 1.07 6.20
N ILE A 89 -11.06 1.75 6.75
CA ILE A 89 -11.43 1.62 8.17
C ILE A 89 -12.00 0.24 8.47
N ASN A 90 -12.85 -0.27 7.59
CA ASN A 90 -13.55 -1.53 7.77
C ASN A 90 -12.67 -2.76 7.48
N HIS A 91 -11.44 -2.55 6.96
CA HIS A 91 -10.54 -3.63 6.63
C HIS A 91 -9.97 -4.31 7.89
N ASP A 92 -9.95 -5.66 7.91
CA ASP A 92 -9.32 -6.41 9.00
C ASP A 92 -7.80 -6.45 8.82
N TRP A 93 -7.15 -5.41 9.33
CA TRP A 93 -5.70 -5.29 9.30
C TRP A 93 -4.98 -6.37 10.09
N SER A 94 -5.61 -6.92 11.14
CA SER A 94 -5.00 -7.99 11.94
C SER A 94 -4.94 -9.28 11.11
N PHE A 95 -6.00 -9.55 10.36
CA PHE A 95 -6.04 -10.63 9.38
C PHE A 95 -4.98 -10.45 8.29
N LEU A 96 -4.89 -9.27 7.66
CA LEU A 96 -3.90 -9.01 6.60
C LEU A 96 -2.47 -9.22 7.08
N TYR A 97 -2.09 -8.60 8.19
CA TYR A 97 -0.74 -8.74 8.72
C TYR A 97 -0.42 -10.20 9.06
N LYS A 98 -1.40 -10.96 9.58
CA LYS A 98 -1.24 -12.39 9.82
C LYS A 98 -1.10 -13.19 8.52
N LYS A 99 -1.91 -12.89 7.49
CA LYS A 99 -1.90 -13.55 6.17
C LYS A 99 -0.53 -13.44 5.51
N TYR A 100 0.10 -12.27 5.58
CA TYR A 100 1.41 -12.00 4.99
C TYR A 100 2.60 -12.17 5.96
N GLY A 101 2.35 -12.72 7.16
CA GLY A 101 3.43 -13.06 8.11
C GLY A 101 4.15 -11.86 8.72
N MET A 102 3.50 -10.69 8.79
CA MET A 102 4.07 -9.46 9.33
C MET A 102 4.08 -9.47 10.86
N LYS A 103 5.24 -9.23 11.44
CA LYS A 103 5.48 -9.11 12.89
C LYS A 103 5.84 -7.68 13.29
N THR A 104 6.53 -6.95 12.41
CA THR A 104 6.92 -5.55 12.60
C THR A 104 6.53 -4.70 11.37
N SER A 105 6.53 -3.37 11.51
CA SER A 105 6.29 -2.46 10.38
C SER A 105 7.35 -2.59 9.28
N GLU A 106 8.59 -2.92 9.66
CA GLU A 106 9.70 -3.17 8.72
C GLU A 106 9.45 -4.38 7.80
N ASP A 107 8.61 -5.33 8.23
CA ASP A 107 8.28 -6.51 7.43
C ASP A 107 7.50 -6.16 6.15
N VAL A 108 6.94 -4.94 6.06
CA VAL A 108 6.27 -4.46 4.83
C VAL A 108 7.25 -4.45 3.65
N GLY A 109 8.54 -4.15 3.88
CA GLY A 109 9.57 -4.20 2.84
C GLY A 109 9.84 -5.60 2.28
N LYS A 110 9.34 -6.67 2.93
CA LYS A 110 9.47 -8.06 2.47
C LYS A 110 8.35 -8.48 1.52
N LEU A 111 7.35 -7.63 1.31
CA LEU A 111 6.30 -7.89 0.33
C LEU A 111 6.93 -8.02 -1.05
N ASP A 112 6.65 -9.14 -1.72
CA ASP A 112 6.94 -9.27 -3.13
C ASP A 112 5.95 -8.40 -3.93
N LEU A 113 6.48 -7.27 -4.37
CA LEU A 113 5.84 -6.26 -5.18
C LEU A 113 6.39 -6.28 -6.62
N GLU A 114 7.24 -7.23 -7.01
CA GLU A 114 7.73 -7.31 -8.40
C GLU A 114 6.57 -7.58 -9.37
N SER A 115 5.59 -8.37 -8.91
CA SER A 115 4.33 -8.62 -9.61
C SER A 115 3.48 -7.36 -9.84
N LEU A 116 3.73 -6.25 -9.13
CA LEU A 116 3.09 -4.95 -9.45
C LEU A 116 3.69 -4.28 -10.69
N LEU A 117 4.98 -4.49 -10.97
CA LEU A 117 5.67 -3.87 -12.11
C LEU A 117 5.28 -4.51 -13.45
N GLU A 118 4.78 -5.75 -13.43
CA GLU A 118 4.26 -6.40 -14.64
C GLU A 118 2.87 -5.88 -15.05
N LEU A 119 2.25 -5.07 -14.19
CA LEU A 119 0.89 -4.55 -14.34
C LEU A 119 0.81 -3.03 -14.56
N LEU A 120 1.89 -2.31 -14.25
CA LEU A 120 2.10 -0.90 -14.59
C LEU A 120 2.72 -0.75 -15.98
#